data_AF-A0A1G2SC03-F1
#
_entry.id   AF-A0A1G2SC03-F1
#
_cell.length_a   1.000
_cell.length_b   1.000
_cell.length_c   1.000
_cell.angle_alpha   90.00
_cell.angle_beta   90.00
_cell.angle_gamma   90.00
#
_symmetry.space_group_name_H-M   'P 1'
#
loop_
_entity.id
_entity.type
_entity.pdbx_description
1 polymer ?
#
loop_
_entity_poly.entity_id
_entity_poly.type
_entity_poly.pdbx_seq_one_letter_code
_entity_poly.pdbx_strand_id
1 'polypeptide(L)' 'MAKVCLTCNKGTIVSGGYSNRVRATKFNPIGKSRKYPNLQWAPLADGSRIKICTKCIKAGKNTKIV' A
#
# COMPACT_ATOMS: atom_id res chain seq x y z
N MET A 1 10.21 12.42 2.50
CA MET A 1 9.76 11.66 1.31
C MET A 1 8.32 11.20 1.52
N ALA A 2 7.39 11.62 0.66
CA ALA A 2 6.00 11.15 0.76
C ALA A 2 5.96 9.63 0.55
N LYS A 3 5.26 8.89 1.43
CA LYS A 3 5.07 7.42 1.31
C LYS A 3 3.99 7.14 0.25
N VAL A 4 4.27 7.52 -0.99
CA VAL A 4 3.37 7.43 -2.14
C VAL A 4 4.02 6.58 -3.23
N CYS A 5 3.22 5.75 -3.90
CA CYS A 5 3.67 5.00 -5.06
C CYS A 5 3.75 5.91 -6.29
N LEU A 6 4.92 6.00 -6.93
CA LEU A 6 5.14 6.85 -8.11
C LEU A 6 4.27 6.47 -9.32
N THR A 7 3.93 5.19 -9.47
CA THR A 7 3.19 4.70 -10.65
C THR A 7 1.68 4.85 -10.55
N CYS A 8 1.11 4.74 -9.34
CA CYS A 8 -0.34 4.68 -9.15
C CYS A 8 -0.85 5.69 -8.11
N ASN A 9 0.02 6.59 -7.66
CA ASN A 9 -0.24 7.63 -6.66
C ASN A 9 -0.87 7.10 -5.35
N LYS A 10 -0.74 5.79 -5.08
CA LYS A 10 -1.27 5.20 -3.87
C LYS A 10 -0.51 5.75 -2.67
N GLY A 11 -1.21 6.54 -1.87
CA GLY A 11 -0.72 7.12 -0.62
C GLY A 11 -1.21 6.39 0.62
N THR A 12 -0.99 7.04 1.76
CA THR A 12 -1.47 6.56 3.06
C THR A 12 -2.94 6.87 3.25
N ILE A 13 -3.66 6.01 3.97
CA ILE A 13 -5.05 6.26 4.36
C ILE A 13 -5.19 6.19 5.88
N VAL A 14 -6.17 6.91 6.44
CA VAL A 14 -6.57 6.75 7.84
C VAL A 14 -7.77 5.80 7.86
N SER A 15 -7.60 4.63 8.48
CA SER A 15 -8.66 3.63 8.58
C SER A 15 -8.90 3.25 10.03
N GLY A 16 -10.18 3.22 10.42
CA GLY A 16 -10.62 2.51 11.62
C GLY A 16 -10.70 1.01 11.37
N GLY A 17 -11.16 0.28 12.39
CA GLY A 17 -11.48 -1.14 12.28
C GLY A 17 -12.47 -1.55 13.37
N TYR A 18 -12.89 -2.81 13.31
CA TYR A 18 -13.67 -3.45 14.36
C TYR A 18 -12.87 -4.62 14.90
N SER A 19 -12.95 -4.86 16.20
CA SER A 19 -12.25 -5.98 16.84
C SER A 19 -13.16 -7.18 16.94
N ASN A 20 -12.67 -8.33 16.47
CA ASN A 20 -13.34 -9.64 16.53
C ASN A 20 -13.32 -10.26 17.94
N ARG A 21 -12.92 -9.52 18.98
CA ARG A 21 -12.84 -10.02 20.36
C ARG A 21 -14.22 -10.24 21.00
N VAL A 22 -15.26 -9.59 20.48
CA VAL A 22 -16.65 -9.73 20.94
C VAL A 22 -17.51 -10.33 19.82
N ARG A 23 -18.67 -10.87 20.19
CA ARG A 23 -19.64 -11.45 19.25
C ARG A 23 -19.92 -10.47 18.09
N ALA A 24 -20.01 -11.00 16.86
CA ALA A 24 -20.18 -10.22 15.63
C ALA A 24 -21.41 -9.27 15.64
N THR A 25 -22.43 -9.57 16.45
CA THR A 25 -23.63 -8.73 16.60
C THR A 25 -23.41 -7.49 17.48
N LYS A 26 -22.30 -7.42 18.22
CA LYS A 26 -21.96 -6.28 19.07
C LYS A 26 -20.93 -5.40 18.36
N PHE A 27 -21.33 -4.15 18.09
CA PHE A 27 -20.43 -3.15 17.56
C PHE A 27 -19.25 -2.91 18.52
N ASN A 28 -18.03 -3.16 18.04
CA ASN A 28 -16.79 -3.04 18.83
C ASN A 28 -15.70 -2.30 18.03
N PRO A 29 -15.79 -0.97 17.91
CA PRO A 29 -14.88 -0.16 17.11
C PRO A 29 -13.51 -0.04 17.77
N ILE A 30 -12.48 0.09 16.93
CA ILE A 30 -11.11 0.39 17.31
C ILE A 30 -10.76 1.79 16.80
N GLY A 31 -9.86 2.48 17.50
CA GLY A 31 -9.34 3.79 17.10
C GLY A 31 -8.80 3.81 15.66
N LYS A 32 -8.90 4.98 15.02
CA LYS A 32 -8.37 5.20 13.67
C LYS A 32 -6.85 5.09 13.70
N SER A 33 -6.28 4.36 12.74
CA SER A 33 -4.83 4.24 12.56
C SER A 33 -4.44 4.55 11.11
N ARG A 34 -3.24 5.09 10.92
CA ARG A 34 -2.70 5.32 9.58
C ARG A 34 -2.22 4.00 8.99
N LYS A 35 -2.71 3.67 7.79
CA LYS A 35 -2.25 2.53 6.99
C LYS A 35 -1.36 3.03 5.86
N TYR A 36 -0.20 2.40 5.72
CA TYR A 36 0.79 2.75 4.71
C TYR A 36 0.71 1.77 3.53
N PRO A 37 0.91 2.24 2.29
CA PRO A 37 1.09 1.33 1.18
C PRO A 37 2.38 0.53 1.37
N ASN A 38 2.34 -0.76 1.01
CA ASN A 38 3.51 -1.61 0.99
C ASN A 38 4.39 -1.21 -0.21
N LEU A 39 5.32 -0.28 0.01
CA LEU A 39 6.28 0.22 -0.97
C LEU A 39 7.58 -0.57 -0.88
N GLN A 40 8.03 -1.10 -2.02
CA GLN A 40 9.23 -1.93 -2.13
C GLN A 40 10.10 -1.45 -3.29
N TRP A 41 11.39 -1.74 -3.21
CA TRP A 41 12.33 -1.50 -4.30
C TRP A 41 12.13 -2.55 -5.39
N ALA A 42 11.97 -2.10 -6.63
CA ALA A 42 11.84 -2.95 -7.81
C ALA A 42 12.89 -2.53 -8.86
N PRO A 43 13.48 -3.50 -9.58
CA PRO A 43 14.36 -3.19 -10.70
C PRO A 43 13.55 -2.64 -11.88
N LEU A 44 14.12 -1.67 -12.57
CA LEU A 44 13.69 -1.16 -13.86
C LEU A 44 14.47 -1.86 -14.98
N ALA A 45 14.02 -1.75 -16.24
CA ALA A 45 14.69 -2.35 -17.38
C ALA A 45 16.14 -1.81 -17.57
N ASP A 46 16.37 -0.54 -17.22
CA ASP A 46 17.67 0.12 -17.33
C ASP A 46 18.66 -0.29 -16.23
N GLY A 47 18.30 -1.24 -15.35
CA GLY A 47 19.10 -1.66 -14.19
C GLY A 47 18.99 -0.74 -12.97
N SER A 48 18.35 0.42 -13.11
CA SER A 48 18.01 1.31 -11.99
C SER A 48 16.94 0.69 -11.09
N ARG A 49 16.75 1.25 -9.89
CA ARG A 49 15.73 0.78 -8.93
C ARG A 49 14.72 1.88 -8.64
N ILE A 50 13.45 1.53 -8.68
CA ILE A 50 12.35 2.43 -8.33
C ILE A 50 11.60 1.90 -7.10
N LYS A 51 11.16 2.80 -6.22
CA LYS A 51 10.34 2.45 -5.06
C LYS A 51 8.85 2.54 -5.43
N ILE A 52 8.19 1.41 -5.57
CA ILE A 52 6.77 1.33 -5.97
C ILE A 52 5.98 0.38 -5.08
N CYS A 53 4.65 0.44 -5.11
CA CYS A 53 3.84 -0.47 -4.30
C CYS A 53 3.88 -1.90 -4.86
N THR A 54 3.77 -2.89 -3.97
CA THR A 54 3.81 -4.31 -4.35
C THR A 54 2.73 -4.73 -5.34
N LYS A 55 1.57 -4.05 -5.35
CA LYS A 55 0.52 -4.28 -6.37
C LYS A 55 0.99 -3.89 -7.78
N CYS A 56 1.79 -2.83 -7.90
CA CYS A 56 2.35 -2.40 -9.19
C CYS A 56 3.49 -3.32 -9.63
N ILE A 57 4.31 -3.81 -8.69
CA ILE A 57 5.34 -4.84 -8.96
C ILE A 57 4.67 -6.11 -9.52
N LYS A 58 3.63 -6.61 -8.82
CA LYS A 58 2.89 -7.80 -9.27
C LYS A 58 2.21 -7.62 -10.63
N ALA A 59 1.86 -6.39 -10.99
CA ALA A 59 1.29 -6.06 -12.29
C ALA A 59 2.33 -5.79 -13.40
N GLY A 60 3.64 -5.92 -13.09
CA GLY A 60 4.72 -5.69 -14.05
C GLY A 60 4.87 -4.24 -14.48
N LYS A 61 4.40 -3.27 -13.69
CA LYS A 61 4.49 -1.84 -14.04
C LYS A 61 5.87 -1.22 -13.82
N ASN A 62 6.81 -1.99 -13.28
CA ASN A 62 8.22 -1.60 -13.19
C ASN A 62 8.99 -1.90 -14.49
N THR A 63 8.56 -2.87 -15.29
CA THR A 63 9.28 -3.25 -16.52
C THR A 63 8.63 -2.71 -17.79
N LYS A 64 7.35 -2.34 -17.72
CA LYS A 64 6.64 -1.65 -18.81
C LYS A 64 6.98 -0.16 -18.77
N ILE A 65 8.10 0.21 -19.37
CA ILE A 65 8.31 1.57 -19.82
C ILE A 65 7.35 1.76 -21.00
N VAL A 66 6.33 2.62 -20.82
CA VAL A 66 5.60 3.24 -21.92
C VAL A 66 6.29 4.56 -22.20
#